data_AF-A0A238D299-F1
#
_entry.id   AF-A0A238D299-F1
#
_cell.length_a   1.000
_cell.length_b   1.000
_cell.length_c   1.000
_cell.angle_alpha   90.00
_cell.angle_beta   90.00
_cell.angle_gamma   90.00
#
_symmetry.space_group_name_H-M   'P 1'
#
loop_
_entity.id
_entity.type
_entity.pdbx_description
1 polymer ?
#
loop_
_entity_poly.entity_id
_entity_poly.type
_entity_poly.pdbx_seq_one_letter_code
_entity_poly.pdbx_strand_id
1 'polypeptide(L)'
;MVDKHRYGCAMHRDRGSAACPNALKVPRKRVEDLLLQGIKHDLLSDDAFKVFEDEVRRILVEAQPHPREAARNITRAETEIKNIMAAIRQGVVTPTTLKALQDAEAELQAAQDQKREIERLEPMKMIPQAREAHRKLVSSLERVEDVASVRKAIGTIVGEIRLVPEGGELVAEMTNAGLAGVCQLTLVAGARFELATFGL
;
A
#
# COMPACT_ATOMS: atom_id res chain seq x y z
N MET A 1 -15.19 6.47 27.05
CA MET A 1 -14.21 7.30 27.79
C MET A 1 -14.80 7.66 29.14
N VAL A 2 -14.01 7.60 30.22
CA VAL A 2 -14.49 7.81 31.59
C VAL A 2 -14.14 9.21 32.09
N ASP A 3 -12.93 9.67 31.76
CA ASP A 3 -12.36 10.99 32.02
C ASP A 3 -11.49 11.41 30.82
N LYS A 4 -11.11 12.70 30.74
CA LYS A 4 -10.23 13.26 29.69
C LYS A 4 -8.95 12.46 29.48
N HIS A 5 -8.42 11.82 30.53
CA HIS A 5 -7.14 11.10 30.47
C HIS A 5 -7.25 9.57 30.53
N ARG A 6 -8.45 8.99 30.66
CA ARG A 6 -8.59 7.55 30.93
C ARG A 6 -9.76 6.89 30.18
N TYR A 7 -9.50 5.69 29.66
CA TYR A 7 -10.53 4.75 29.22
C TYR A 7 -10.94 3.80 30.36
N GLY A 8 -12.14 3.24 30.24
CA GLY A 8 -12.77 2.37 31.23
C GLY A 8 -14.28 2.27 30.97
N CYS A 9 -14.97 1.42 31.75
CA CYS A 9 -16.37 1.10 31.50
C CYS A 9 -17.30 2.27 31.84
N ALA A 10 -18.08 2.74 30.85
CA ALA A 10 -19.06 3.81 31.04
C ALA A 10 -20.17 3.38 32.02
N MET A 11 -20.64 2.13 31.93
CA MET A 11 -21.69 1.62 32.79
C MET A 11 -21.26 1.56 34.26
N HIS A 12 -20.01 1.18 34.54
CA HIS A 12 -19.43 1.23 35.88
C HIS A 12 -19.32 2.67 36.41
N ARG A 13 -18.92 3.63 35.56
CA ARG A 13 -18.85 5.05 35.93
C ARG A 13 -20.23 5.62 36.29
N ASP A 14 -21.23 5.35 35.45
CA ASP A 14 -22.53 6.03 35.53
C ASP A 14 -23.47 5.37 36.54
N ARG A 15 -23.35 4.06 36.77
CA ARG A 15 -24.27 3.27 37.61
C ARG A 15 -23.59 2.45 38.71
N GLY A 16 -22.27 2.56 38.86
CA GLY A 16 -21.49 1.89 39.90
C GLY A 16 -21.31 0.39 39.69
N SER A 17 -20.73 -0.26 40.71
CA SER A 17 -20.38 -1.69 40.69
C SER A 17 -21.57 -2.63 40.55
N ALA A 18 -22.77 -2.19 40.93
CA ALA A 18 -24.01 -2.96 40.81
C ALA A 18 -24.44 -3.19 39.35
N ALA A 19 -24.09 -2.28 38.44
CA ALA A 19 -24.43 -2.39 37.01
C ALA A 19 -23.32 -3.00 36.16
N CYS A 20 -22.05 -2.78 36.53
CA CYS A 20 -20.91 -3.44 35.91
C CYS A 20 -19.78 -3.54 36.94
N PRO A 21 -19.24 -4.75 37.21
CA PRO A 21 -18.15 -4.90 38.19
C PRO A 21 -16.79 -4.40 37.67
N ASN A 22 -16.67 -4.10 36.37
CA ASN A 22 -15.42 -3.67 35.75
C ASN A 22 -15.02 -2.23 36.17
N ALA A 23 -14.23 -2.13 37.22
CA ALA A 23 -13.66 -0.88 37.73
C ALA A 23 -12.32 -0.48 37.05
N LEU A 24 -11.83 -1.26 36.09
CA LEU A 24 -10.53 -1.04 35.48
C LEU A 24 -10.50 0.27 34.69
N LYS A 25 -9.41 1.01 34.84
CA LYS A 25 -9.15 2.26 34.12
C LYS A 25 -7.75 2.21 33.55
N VAL A 26 -7.61 2.57 32.27
CA VAL A 26 -6.32 2.62 31.58
C VAL A 26 -6.01 4.03 31.09
N PRO A 27 -4.74 4.48 31.18
CA PRO A 27 -4.35 5.78 30.64
C PRO A 27 -4.61 5.84 29.14
N ARG A 28 -5.30 6.90 28.70
CA ARG A 28 -5.65 7.12 27.30
C ARG A 28 -4.43 7.05 26.39
N LYS A 29 -3.39 7.83 26.73
CA LYS A 29 -2.15 7.91 25.94
C LYS A 29 -1.51 6.54 25.74
N ARG A 30 -1.47 5.71 26.80
CA ARG A 30 -0.92 4.36 26.74
C ARG A 30 -1.70 3.47 25.77
N VAL A 31 -3.03 3.53 25.79
CA VAL A 31 -3.87 2.76 24.85
C VAL A 31 -3.66 3.24 23.42
N GLU A 32 -3.65 4.55 23.19
CA GLU A 32 -3.44 5.13 21.86
C GLU A 32 -2.06 4.77 21.29
N ASP A 33 -0.99 4.87 22.10
CA ASP A 33 0.37 4.53 21.69
C ASP A 33 0.49 3.04 21.32
N LEU A 34 -0.12 2.14 22.12
CA LEU A 34 -0.07 0.69 21.89
C LEU A 34 -0.89 0.27 20.67
N LEU A 35 -2.07 0.87 20.47
CA LEU A 35 -2.87 0.64 19.26
C LEU A 35 -2.11 1.10 18.02
N LEU A 36 -1.48 2.28 18.07
CA LEU A 36 -0.71 2.80 16.94
C LEU A 36 0.50 1.92 16.61
N GLN A 37 1.19 1.40 17.63
CA GLN A 37 2.29 0.45 17.43
C GLN A 37 1.82 -0.85 16.77
N GLY A 38 0.71 -1.42 17.23
CA GLY A 38 0.12 -2.62 16.62
C GLY A 38 -0.26 -2.39 15.16
N ILE A 39 -0.98 -1.30 14.87
CA ILE A 39 -1.37 -0.93 13.49
C ILE A 39 -0.14 -0.76 12.60
N LYS A 40 0.92 -0.11 13.08
CA LYS A 40 2.16 0.05 12.31
C LYS A 40 2.84 -1.30 12.05
N HIS A 41 2.88 -2.18 13.02
CA HIS A 41 3.44 -3.52 12.87
C HIS A 41 2.70 -4.30 11.79
N ASP A 42 1.37 -4.28 11.83
CA ASP A 42 0.53 -5.03 10.89
C ASP A 42 0.63 -4.46 9.47
N LEU A 43 0.63 -3.13 9.32
CA LEU A 43 0.84 -2.47 8.02
C LEU A 43 2.25 -2.73 7.46
N LEU A 44 3.25 -2.94 8.30
CA LEU A 44 4.62 -3.28 7.89
C LEU A 44 4.88 -4.78 7.78
N SER A 45 3.86 -5.62 7.97
CA SER A 45 3.98 -7.07 7.80
C SER A 45 4.22 -7.44 6.33
N ASP A 46 4.92 -8.55 6.10
CA ASP A 46 5.15 -9.02 4.73
C ASP A 46 3.85 -9.36 3.99
N ASP A 47 2.80 -9.79 4.70
CA ASP A 47 1.50 -10.07 4.09
C ASP A 47 0.77 -8.78 3.67
N ALA A 48 0.83 -7.73 4.48
CA ALA A 48 0.34 -6.41 4.06
C ALA A 48 1.12 -5.88 2.86
N PHE A 49 2.43 -6.12 2.81
CA PHE A 49 3.25 -5.76 1.65
C PHE A 49 2.87 -6.54 0.39
N LYS A 50 2.59 -7.84 0.47
CA LYS A 50 2.13 -8.62 -0.70
C LYS A 50 0.85 -8.04 -1.29
N VAL A 51 -0.13 -7.73 -0.45
CA VAL A 51 -1.38 -7.11 -0.91
C VAL A 51 -1.12 -5.76 -1.58
N PHE A 52 -0.24 -4.94 -0.99
CA PHE A 52 0.17 -3.68 -1.58
C PHE A 52 0.89 -3.86 -2.93
N GLU A 53 1.82 -4.81 -3.03
CA GLU A 53 2.55 -5.10 -4.27
C GLU A 53 1.62 -5.57 -5.39
N ASP A 54 0.65 -6.42 -5.07
CA ASP A 54 -0.32 -6.91 -6.05
C ASP A 54 -1.24 -5.79 -6.55
N GLU A 55 -1.68 -4.88 -5.67
CA GLU A 55 -2.49 -3.72 -6.05
C GLU A 55 -1.70 -2.72 -6.91
N VAL A 56 -0.46 -2.41 -6.51
CA VAL A 56 0.44 -1.56 -7.30
C VAL A 56 0.72 -2.20 -8.66
N ARG A 57 0.95 -3.51 -8.71
CA ARG A 57 1.12 -4.23 -9.98
C ARG A 57 -0.14 -4.13 -10.83
N ARG A 58 -1.33 -4.29 -10.26
CA ARG A 58 -2.60 -4.17 -11.00
C ARG A 58 -2.75 -2.79 -11.63
N ILE A 59 -2.58 -1.73 -10.84
CA ILE A 59 -2.68 -0.34 -11.29
C ILE A 59 -1.65 -0.04 -12.40
N LEU A 60 -0.40 -0.51 -12.24
CA LEU A 60 0.63 -0.29 -13.24
C LEU A 60 0.39 -1.07 -14.53
N VAL A 61 -0.26 -2.24 -14.47
CA VAL A 61 -0.68 -2.99 -15.66
C VAL A 61 -1.85 -2.29 -16.35
N GLU A 62 -2.84 -1.80 -15.60
CA GLU A 62 -3.97 -1.04 -16.14
C GLU A 62 -3.51 0.29 -16.78
N ALA A 63 -2.49 0.93 -16.22
CA ALA A 63 -1.93 2.18 -16.72
C ALA A 63 -0.95 2.02 -17.89
N GLN A 64 -0.52 0.79 -18.23
CA GLN A 64 0.47 0.59 -19.29
C GLN A 64 -0.15 0.73 -20.69
N PRO A 65 0.33 1.67 -21.53
CA PRO A 65 0.02 1.65 -22.96
C PRO A 65 0.60 0.39 -23.60
N HIS A 66 -0.12 -0.16 -24.59
CA HIS A 66 -0.01 -1.55 -25.01
C HIS A 66 1.43 -1.95 -25.44
N PRO A 67 2.20 -2.69 -24.62
CA PRO A 67 3.60 -3.04 -24.93
C PRO A 67 3.71 -3.88 -26.20
N ARG A 68 2.66 -4.65 -26.51
CA ARG A 68 2.55 -5.44 -27.73
C ARG A 68 2.40 -4.58 -28.99
N GLU A 69 1.75 -3.44 -28.89
CA GLU A 69 1.59 -2.52 -30.03
C GLU A 69 2.91 -1.82 -30.35
N ALA A 70 3.62 -1.33 -29.32
CA ALA A 70 4.95 -0.75 -29.51
C ALA A 70 5.92 -1.73 -30.19
N ALA A 71 5.95 -2.99 -29.74
CA ALA A 71 6.77 -4.03 -30.36
C ALA A 71 6.37 -4.34 -31.82
N ARG A 72 5.06 -4.34 -32.13
CA ARG A 72 4.55 -4.51 -33.49
C ARG A 72 4.95 -3.34 -34.39
N ASN A 73 4.85 -2.11 -33.90
CA ASN A 73 5.20 -0.90 -34.66
C ASN A 73 6.69 -0.88 -35.01
N ILE A 74 7.56 -1.27 -34.08
CA ILE A 74 9.00 -1.45 -34.35
C ILE A 74 9.22 -2.46 -35.48
N THR A 75 8.63 -3.66 -35.36
CA THR A 75 8.78 -4.73 -36.37
C THR A 75 8.29 -4.29 -37.74
N ARG A 76 7.18 -3.53 -37.78
CA ARG A 76 6.62 -2.96 -39.02
C ARG A 76 7.60 -1.98 -39.66
N ALA A 77 8.08 -1.00 -38.90
CA ALA A 77 9.01 0.02 -39.39
C ALA A 77 10.35 -0.59 -39.87
N GLU A 78 10.90 -1.58 -39.14
CA GLU A 78 12.10 -2.31 -39.55
C GLU A 78 11.90 -3.06 -40.88
N THR A 79 10.73 -3.67 -41.07
CA THR A 79 10.38 -4.37 -42.31
C THR A 79 10.26 -3.40 -43.47
N GLU A 80 9.65 -2.24 -43.24
CA GLU A 80 9.48 -1.18 -44.24
C GLU A 80 10.83 -0.60 -44.68
N ILE A 81 11.71 -0.26 -43.72
CA ILE A 81 13.09 0.16 -43.99
C ILE A 81 13.82 -0.89 -44.82
N LYS A 82 13.71 -2.18 -44.45
CA LYS A 82 14.36 -3.28 -45.20
C LYS A 82 13.86 -3.35 -46.65
N ASN A 83 12.56 -3.18 -46.87
CA ASN A 83 11.96 -3.20 -48.21
C ASN A 83 12.41 -2.00 -49.05
N ILE A 84 12.43 -0.79 -48.47
CA ILE A 84 12.91 0.42 -49.13
C ILE A 84 14.39 0.27 -49.50
N MET A 85 15.21 -0.24 -48.59
CA MET A 85 16.63 -0.51 -48.84
C MET A 85 16.84 -1.56 -49.93
N ALA A 86 15.98 -2.57 -50.03
CA ALA A 86 16.03 -3.54 -51.13
C ALA A 86 15.73 -2.89 -52.49
N ALA A 87 14.73 -2.00 -52.56
CA ALA A 87 14.40 -1.26 -53.78
C ALA A 87 15.52 -0.29 -54.20
N ILE A 88 16.14 0.40 -53.22
CA ILE A 88 17.30 1.28 -53.45
C ILE A 88 18.48 0.48 -54.02
N ARG A 89 18.78 -0.72 -53.48
CA ARG A 89 19.85 -1.60 -54.00
C ARG A 89 19.58 -2.09 -55.42
N GLN A 90 18.32 -2.17 -55.84
CA GLN A 90 17.93 -2.51 -57.21
C GLN A 90 18.01 -1.31 -58.17
N GLY A 91 18.49 -0.16 -57.71
CA GLY A 91 18.69 1.04 -58.52
C GLY A 91 17.51 2.00 -58.54
N VAL A 92 16.46 1.73 -57.75
CA VAL A 92 15.29 2.63 -57.63
C VAL A 92 15.60 3.70 -56.58
N VAL A 93 16.35 4.72 -56.99
CA VAL A 93 16.64 5.90 -56.16
C VAL A 93 15.90 7.10 -56.73
N THR A 94 14.84 7.48 -56.03
CA THR A 94 14.01 8.64 -56.34
C THR A 94 13.93 9.55 -55.10
N PRO A 95 13.64 10.85 -55.27
CA PRO A 95 13.37 11.73 -54.13
C PRO A 95 12.27 11.20 -53.20
N THR A 96 11.31 10.44 -53.74
CA THR A 96 10.24 9.80 -52.98
C THR A 96 10.70 8.61 -52.14
N THR A 97 11.65 7.80 -52.61
CA THR A 97 12.21 6.69 -51.81
C THR A 97 13.12 7.18 -50.69
N LEU A 98 13.88 8.26 -50.93
CA LEU A 98 14.65 8.92 -49.87
C LEU A 98 13.73 9.43 -48.75
N LYS A 99 12.64 10.11 -49.11
CA LYS A 99 11.67 10.62 -48.14
C LYS A 99 10.98 9.48 -47.37
N ALA A 100 10.55 8.43 -48.07
CA ALA A 100 9.94 7.27 -47.43
C ALA A 100 10.90 6.58 -46.44
N LEU A 101 12.20 6.52 -46.75
CA LEU A 101 13.20 6.00 -45.82
C LEU A 101 13.31 6.87 -44.56
N GLN A 102 13.39 8.19 -44.72
CA GLN A 102 13.47 9.12 -43.59
C GLN A 102 12.23 9.05 -42.70
N ASP A 103 11.04 8.97 -43.31
CA ASP A 103 9.77 8.84 -42.59
C ASP A 103 9.73 7.51 -41.80
N ALA A 104 10.15 6.39 -42.41
CA ALA A 104 10.20 5.09 -41.75
C ALA A 104 11.25 5.02 -40.62
N GLU A 105 12.41 5.68 -40.79
CA GLU A 105 13.42 5.82 -39.73
C GLU A 105 12.90 6.65 -38.56
N ALA A 106 12.16 7.73 -38.82
CA ALA A 106 11.52 8.53 -37.79
C ALA A 106 10.43 7.74 -37.03
N GLU A 107 9.61 6.97 -37.75
CA GLU A 107 8.62 6.07 -37.13
C GLU A 107 9.28 5.01 -36.25
N LEU A 108 10.39 4.41 -36.71
CA LEU A 108 11.16 3.44 -35.93
C LEU A 108 11.69 4.08 -34.64
N GLN A 109 12.28 5.26 -34.74
CA GLN A 109 12.81 5.98 -33.59
C GLN A 109 11.70 6.30 -32.57
N ALA A 110 10.57 6.82 -33.03
CA ALA A 110 9.42 7.11 -32.16
C ALA A 110 8.88 5.85 -31.46
N ALA A 111 8.76 4.73 -32.19
CA ALA A 111 8.32 3.46 -31.61
C ALA A 111 9.32 2.88 -30.60
N GLN A 112 10.63 3.06 -30.84
CA GLN A 112 11.68 2.67 -29.89
C GLN A 112 11.65 3.53 -28.62
N ASP A 113 11.43 4.84 -28.75
CA ASP A 113 11.34 5.76 -27.61
C ASP A 113 10.10 5.44 -26.76
N GLN A 114 8.95 5.18 -27.40
CA GLN A 114 7.74 4.72 -26.72
C GLN A 114 7.99 3.40 -25.97
N LYS A 115 8.67 2.43 -26.60
CA LYS A 115 9.02 1.16 -25.94
C LYS A 115 9.93 1.38 -24.73
N ARG A 116 10.95 2.24 -24.83
CA ARG A 116 11.85 2.58 -23.72
C ARG A 116 11.10 3.22 -22.55
N GLU A 117 10.13 4.08 -22.84
CA GLU A 117 9.29 4.70 -21.82
C GLU A 117 8.43 3.66 -21.09
N ILE A 118 7.81 2.72 -21.84
CA ILE A 118 7.07 1.60 -21.26
C ILE A 118 7.99 0.72 -20.38
N GLU A 119 9.18 0.37 -20.87
CA GLU A 119 10.16 -0.45 -20.13
C GLU A 119 10.69 0.24 -18.86
N ARG A 120 10.71 1.58 -18.85
CA ARG A 120 11.07 2.36 -17.66
C ARG A 120 9.98 2.32 -16.60
N LEU A 121 8.72 2.21 -17.01
CA LEU A 121 7.55 2.07 -16.15
C LEU A 121 7.29 0.62 -15.72
N GLU A 122 8.22 -0.31 -15.99
CA GLU A 122 8.06 -1.71 -15.60
C GLU A 122 7.79 -1.87 -14.10
N PRO A 123 6.69 -2.55 -13.72
CA PRO A 123 6.29 -2.71 -12.32
C PRO A 123 7.40 -3.30 -11.45
N MET A 124 8.19 -4.24 -11.99
CA MET A 124 9.28 -4.89 -11.27
C MET A 124 10.39 -3.91 -10.84
N LYS A 125 10.59 -2.80 -11.56
CA LYS A 125 11.57 -1.76 -11.20
C LYS A 125 11.01 -0.78 -10.17
N MET A 126 9.69 -0.58 -10.15
CA MET A 126 9.02 0.36 -9.26
C MET A 126 8.66 -0.24 -7.89
N ILE A 127 8.38 -1.53 -7.81
CA ILE A 127 7.97 -2.21 -6.57
C ILE A 127 8.94 -1.98 -5.39
N PRO A 128 10.28 -2.10 -5.54
CA PRO A 128 11.20 -1.84 -4.42
C PRO A 128 11.12 -0.39 -3.91
N GLN A 129 10.96 0.59 -4.81
CA GLN A 129 10.82 2.00 -4.44
C GLN A 129 9.46 2.26 -3.77
N ALA A 130 8.41 1.62 -4.26
CA ALA A 130 7.07 1.68 -3.67
C ALA A 130 7.06 1.09 -2.25
N ARG A 131 7.80 0.00 -2.00
CA ARG A 131 7.97 -0.60 -0.67
C ARG A 131 8.60 0.36 0.33
N GLU A 132 9.67 1.06 -0.08
CA GLU A 132 10.33 2.04 0.78
C GLU A 132 9.45 3.28 1.01
N ALA A 133 8.72 3.74 -0.01
CA ALA A 133 7.74 4.82 0.13
C ALA A 133 6.62 4.43 1.12
N HIS A 134 6.08 3.21 1.01
CA HIS A 134 5.09 2.67 1.93
C HIS A 134 5.60 2.65 3.37
N ARG A 135 6.82 2.14 3.60
CA ARG A 135 7.45 2.15 4.93
C ARG A 135 7.56 3.56 5.50
N LYS A 136 7.99 4.53 4.70
CA LYS A 136 8.08 5.94 5.12
C LYS A 136 6.71 6.50 5.51
N LEU A 137 5.68 6.26 4.71
CA LEU A 137 4.32 6.69 5.01
C LEU A 137 3.81 6.11 6.33
N VAL A 138 3.94 4.80 6.54
CA VAL A 138 3.52 4.14 7.79
C VAL A 138 4.31 4.66 8.98
N SER A 139 5.62 4.89 8.84
CA SER A 139 6.43 5.47 9.93
C SER A 139 5.99 6.88 10.32
N SER A 140 5.46 7.65 9.36
CA SER A 140 5.05 9.05 9.54
C SER A 140 3.66 9.23 10.17
N LEU A 141 2.92 8.15 10.41
CA LEU A 141 1.55 8.20 10.97
C LEU A 141 1.45 8.93 12.32
N GLU A 142 2.53 8.99 13.10
CA GLU A 142 2.57 9.71 14.39
C GLU A 142 2.58 11.25 14.24
N ARG A 143 2.91 11.76 13.05
CA ARG A 143 3.12 13.18 12.79
C ARG A 143 1.92 13.83 12.08
N VAL A 144 0.83 13.10 11.92
CA VAL A 144 -0.33 13.62 11.18
C VAL A 144 -1.10 14.62 12.03
N GLU A 145 -1.26 15.83 11.50
CA GLU A 145 -1.94 16.94 12.18
C GLU A 145 -3.47 16.74 12.23
N ASP A 146 -4.05 16.10 11.21
CA ASP A 146 -5.48 15.82 11.14
C ASP A 146 -5.85 14.48 11.81
N VAL A 147 -5.91 14.52 13.14
CA VAL A 147 -6.28 13.38 13.98
C VAL A 147 -7.69 12.86 13.68
N ALA A 148 -8.61 13.72 13.20
CA ALA A 148 -9.99 13.32 12.94
C ALA A 148 -10.11 12.46 11.67
N SER A 149 -9.46 12.88 10.59
CA SER A 149 -9.41 12.10 9.35
C SER A 149 -8.64 10.79 9.53
N VAL A 150 -7.53 10.82 10.28
CA VAL A 150 -6.77 9.60 10.62
C VAL A 150 -7.62 8.63 11.42
N ARG A 151 -8.37 9.10 12.42
CA ARG A 151 -9.26 8.24 13.21
C ARG A 151 -10.31 7.56 12.33
N LYS A 152 -10.88 8.29 11.37
CA LYS A 152 -11.87 7.72 10.43
C LYS A 152 -11.23 6.66 9.53
N ALA A 153 -10.05 6.94 8.98
CA ALA A 153 -9.32 6.00 8.14
C ALA A 153 -8.92 4.72 8.89
N ILE A 154 -8.37 4.87 10.11
CA ILE A 154 -8.04 3.74 10.99
C ILE A 154 -9.31 2.96 11.36
N GLY A 155 -10.42 3.64 11.65
CA GLY A 155 -11.70 3.00 11.97
C GLY A 155 -12.22 2.11 10.85
N THR A 156 -11.95 2.44 9.58
CA THR A 156 -12.28 1.57 8.44
C THR A 156 -11.46 0.27 8.44
N ILE A 157 -10.18 0.36 8.82
CA ILE A 157 -9.23 -0.76 8.77
C ILE A 157 -9.41 -1.69 9.97
N VAL A 158 -9.53 -1.10 11.16
CA VAL A 158 -9.52 -1.78 12.46
C VAL A 158 -10.94 -2.12 12.96
N GLY A 159 -11.97 -1.46 12.41
CA GLY A 159 -13.33 -1.60 12.90
C GLY A 159 -13.48 -1.10 14.34
N GLU A 160 -14.43 -1.67 15.08
CA GLU A 160 -14.66 -1.31 16.48
C GLU A 160 -13.61 -1.97 17.39
N ILE A 161 -13.04 -1.18 18.31
CA ILE A 161 -12.08 -1.62 19.32
C ILE A 161 -12.81 -1.76 20.66
N ARG A 162 -12.86 -2.98 21.20
CA ARG A 162 -13.48 -3.30 22.49
C ARG A 162 -12.41 -3.61 23.52
N LEU A 163 -12.56 -3.06 24.71
CA LEU A 163 -11.70 -3.36 25.85
C LEU A 163 -12.42 -4.37 26.74
N VAL A 164 -11.96 -5.62 26.72
CA VAL A 164 -12.53 -6.72 27.49
C VAL A 164 -11.66 -7.00 28.72
N PRO A 165 -12.24 -7.07 29.92
CA PRO A 165 -11.48 -7.46 31.11
C PRO A 165 -11.24 -8.98 31.14
N GLU A 166 -9.98 -9.41 31.11
CA GLU A 166 -9.57 -10.81 31.26
C GLU A 166 -8.52 -10.91 32.38
N GLY A 167 -8.75 -11.77 33.38
CA GLY A 167 -7.76 -12.05 34.43
C GLY A 167 -7.31 -10.85 35.29
N GLY A 168 -8.04 -9.73 35.27
CA GLY A 168 -7.63 -8.48 35.93
C GLY A 168 -6.88 -7.49 35.02
N GLU A 169 -6.71 -7.84 33.75
CA GLU A 169 -6.12 -7.03 32.70
C GLU A 169 -7.19 -6.57 31.71
N LEU A 170 -6.90 -5.56 30.90
CA LEU A 170 -7.76 -5.18 29.78
C LEU A 170 -7.11 -5.66 28.48
N VAL A 171 -7.82 -6.44 27.69
CA VAL A 171 -7.40 -6.85 26.35
C VAL A 171 -8.18 -6.01 25.33
N ALA A 172 -7.47 -5.46 24.35
CA ALA A 172 -8.10 -4.79 23.23
C ALA A 172 -8.41 -5.81 22.12
N GLU A 173 -9.70 -6.04 21.91
CA GLU A 173 -10.23 -6.82 20.79
C GLU A 173 -10.63 -5.86 19.66
N MET A 174 -10.25 -6.21 18.44
CA MET A 174 -10.54 -5.44 17.23
C MET A 174 -11.50 -6.26 16.37
N THR A 175 -12.60 -5.64 15.91
CA THR A 175 -13.62 -6.32 15.11
C THR A 175 -13.10 -6.63 13.71
N ASN A 176 -12.25 -5.75 13.15
CA ASN A 176 -11.54 -5.99 11.91
C ASN A 176 -10.03 -5.97 12.20
N ALA A 177 -9.32 -6.97 11.69
CA ALA A 177 -7.89 -7.12 11.91
C ALA A 177 -7.03 -6.44 10.81
N GLY A 178 -7.58 -5.48 10.06
CA GLY A 178 -6.98 -5.11 8.79
C GLY A 178 -6.85 -6.32 7.84
N LEU A 179 -5.90 -6.25 6.91
CA LEU A 179 -5.72 -7.23 5.82
C LEU A 179 -5.16 -8.60 6.28
N ALA A 180 -4.68 -8.73 7.53
CA ALA A 180 -4.09 -9.97 8.05
C ALA A 180 -4.53 -10.19 9.52
N GLY A 181 -5.44 -11.14 9.71
CA GLY A 181 -6.13 -11.49 10.95
C GLY A 181 -5.31 -11.67 12.23
N VAL A 182 -5.78 -11.02 13.31
CA VAL A 182 -5.63 -11.35 14.75
C VAL A 182 -4.40 -10.78 15.49
N CYS A 183 -4.46 -9.48 15.83
CA CYS A 183 -3.65 -8.90 16.91
C CYS A 183 -4.53 -8.70 18.16
N GLN A 184 -4.36 -9.55 19.18
CA GLN A 184 -4.86 -9.28 20.53
C GLN A 184 -3.81 -8.46 21.28
N LEU A 185 -4.07 -7.17 21.48
CA LEU A 185 -3.18 -6.30 22.25
C LEU A 185 -3.54 -6.38 23.74
N THR A 186 -2.69 -7.01 24.54
CA THR A 186 -2.85 -7.06 26.01
C THR A 186 -2.41 -5.73 26.64
N LEU A 187 -3.34 -5.02 27.28
CA LEU A 187 -3.09 -3.72 27.92
C LEU A 187 -3.01 -3.89 29.45
N VAL A 188 -1.79 -4.01 29.98
CA VAL A 188 -1.58 -4.13 31.43
C VAL A 188 -1.78 -2.78 32.13
N ALA A 189 -2.58 -2.75 33.20
CA ALA A 189 -2.73 -1.59 34.07
C ALA A 189 -1.53 -1.45 35.03
N GLY A 190 -0.30 -1.28 34.51
CA GLY A 190 0.85 -0.89 35.33
C GLY A 190 2.21 -1.57 35.12
N ALA A 191 2.36 -2.58 34.26
CA ALA A 191 3.66 -3.26 34.05
C ALA A 191 4.12 -3.31 32.58
N ARG A 192 5.41 -3.62 32.38
CA ARG A 192 6.15 -3.74 31.10
C ARG A 192 5.55 -4.82 30.18
N PHE A 193 5.78 -4.65 28.88
CA PHE A 193 5.04 -5.26 27.77
C PHE A 193 5.76 -6.48 27.22
N GLU A 194 5.07 -7.62 27.10
CA GLU A 194 5.49 -8.81 26.32
C GLU A 194 4.42 -9.08 25.27
N LEU A 195 4.81 -9.06 23.99
CA LEU A 195 3.93 -9.44 22.88
C LEU A 195 3.87 -10.96 22.84
N ALA A 196 2.75 -11.55 23.29
CA ALA A 196 2.50 -12.96 23.10
C ALA A 196 2.14 -13.20 21.61
N THR A 197 3.15 -13.53 20.81
CA THR A 197 2.95 -14.17 19.51
C THR A 197 2.39 -15.56 19.78
N PHE A 198 1.06 -15.71 19.78
CA PHE A 198 0.47 -17.05 19.75
C PHE A 198 0.68 -17.63 18.36
N GLY A 199 1.69 -18.48 18.25
CA GLY A 199 1.91 -19.29 17.05
C GLY A 199 0.78 -20.28 16.85
N LEU A 200 0.33 -20.38 15.61
CA LEU A 200 -0.26 -21.57 14.98
C LEU A 200 0.08 -21.53 13.49
#